data_AF-A0AAU1G4G0-F1
#
_entry.id   AF-A0AAU1G4G0-F1
#
_cell.length_a   1.000
_cell.length_b   1.000
_cell.length_c   1.000
_cell.angle_alpha   90.00
_cell.angle_beta   90.00
_cell.angle_gamma   90.00
#
_symmetry.space_group_name_H-M   'P 1'
#
loop_
_entity.id
_entity.type
_entity.pdbx_description
1 polymer ?
#
loop_
_entity_poly.entity_id
_entity_poly.type
_entity_poly.pdbx_seq_one_letter_code
_entity_poly.pdbx_strand_id
1 'polypeptide(L)'
;MASGPDVTLASKLALLLRRIVDRTGQRPSVRTLEKATAVTAGGKPAMTHQVINELLNDYDGKRDPKASQLLGLARAFDAPVAFFLPGYNGLTSLEVYEAQADAREALRLIHDLGETGAAELAEAARAIRRRHGKTDTNIPEVPELPPMVEPPRPGRRRRLSFTEAAERAVSDLEGL
;
A
#
# COMPACT_ATOMS: atom_id res chain seq x y z
N MET A 1 -16.50 4.81 16.92
CA MET A 1 -15.95 4.10 15.75
C MET A 1 -14.71 3.36 16.21
N ALA A 2 -14.78 2.03 16.31
CA ALA A 2 -13.59 1.24 16.62
C ALA A 2 -12.68 1.27 15.39
N SER A 3 -11.65 2.12 15.40
CA SER A 3 -10.56 1.99 14.45
C SER A 3 -9.88 0.67 14.76
N GLY A 4 -9.93 -0.30 13.83
CA GLY A 4 -9.01 -1.42 13.86
C GLY A 4 -7.55 -0.90 13.95
N PRO A 5 -6.58 -1.76 14.30
CA PRO A 5 -5.19 -1.33 14.41
C PRO A 5 -4.76 -0.53 13.18
N ASP A 6 -4.17 0.64 13.39
CA ASP A 6 -3.83 1.53 12.29
C ASP A 6 -2.74 0.87 11.43
N VAL A 7 -3.08 0.57 10.18
CA VAL A 7 -2.17 -0.10 9.25
C VAL A 7 -1.32 0.98 8.61
N THR A 8 -0.01 0.87 8.75
CA THR A 8 0.92 1.86 8.18
C THR A 8 0.75 1.98 6.67
N LEU A 9 1.05 3.16 6.11
CA LEU A 9 1.04 3.38 4.67
C LEU A 9 1.97 2.39 3.94
N ALA A 10 3.15 2.10 4.50
CA ALA A 10 4.08 1.13 3.93
C ALA A 10 3.47 -0.27 3.85
N SER A 11 2.78 -0.72 4.90
CA SER A 11 2.03 -1.98 4.93
C SER A 11 0.94 -2.00 3.84
N LYS A 12 0.16 -0.91 3.70
CA LYS A 12 -0.86 -0.80 2.64
C LYS A 12 -0.26 -0.89 1.24
N LEU A 13 0.89 -0.23 1.01
CA LEU A 13 1.60 -0.29 -0.28
C LEU A 13 2.17 -1.69 -0.55
N ALA A 14 2.71 -2.37 0.47
CA ALA A 14 3.20 -3.73 0.35
C ALA A 14 2.08 -4.71 -0.07
N LEU A 15 0.87 -4.53 0.49
CA LEU A 15 -0.29 -5.30 0.10
C LEU A 15 -0.68 -5.07 -1.37
N LEU A 16 -0.72 -3.83 -1.82
CA LEU A 16 -1.04 -3.49 -3.20
C LEU A 16 0.02 -4.04 -4.18
N LEU A 17 1.30 -3.98 -3.80
CA LEU A 17 2.38 -4.61 -4.58
C LEU A 17 2.18 -6.13 -4.71
N ARG A 18 1.84 -6.81 -3.63
CA ARG A 18 1.54 -8.24 -3.65
C ARG A 18 0.39 -8.55 -4.60
N ARG A 19 -0.70 -7.79 -4.55
CA ARG A 19 -1.85 -7.95 -5.44
C ARG A 19 -1.50 -7.73 -6.92
N ILE A 20 -0.62 -6.77 -7.22
CA ILE A 20 -0.10 -6.61 -8.59
C ILE A 20 0.66 -7.85 -9.02
N VAL A 21 1.59 -8.35 -8.20
CA VAL A 21 2.36 -9.56 -8.49
C VAL A 21 1.45 -10.77 -8.70
N ASP A 22 0.45 -10.97 -7.84
CA ASP A 22 -0.50 -12.07 -7.93
C ASP A 22 -1.32 -12.02 -9.24
N ARG A 23 -1.62 -10.81 -9.73
CA ARG A 23 -2.37 -10.58 -10.98
C ARG A 23 -1.51 -10.71 -12.24
N THR A 24 -0.30 -10.18 -12.22
CA THR A 24 0.54 -10.01 -13.43
C THR A 24 1.71 -11.00 -13.49
N GLY A 25 2.01 -11.70 -12.41
CA GLY A 25 3.22 -12.52 -12.26
C GLY A 25 4.51 -11.72 -12.11
N GLN A 26 4.47 -10.38 -12.15
CA GLN A 26 5.66 -9.54 -12.18
C GLN A 26 5.58 -8.39 -11.17
N ARG A 27 6.65 -8.24 -10.36
CA ARG A 27 6.78 -7.09 -9.46
C ARG A 27 7.18 -5.84 -10.26
N PRO A 28 6.40 -4.75 -10.19
CA PRO A 28 6.75 -3.51 -10.89
C PRO A 28 8.02 -2.91 -10.28
N SER A 29 8.88 -2.35 -11.13
CA SER A 29 10.03 -1.59 -10.66
C SER A 29 9.60 -0.25 -10.07
N VAL A 30 10.40 0.34 -9.19
CA VAL A 30 10.11 1.66 -8.61
C VAL A 30 10.02 2.75 -9.69
N ARG A 31 10.82 2.64 -10.77
CA ARG A 31 10.72 3.54 -11.94
C ARG A 31 9.43 3.34 -12.74
N THR A 32 8.90 2.12 -12.78
CA THR A 32 7.60 1.84 -13.38
C THR A 32 6.50 2.51 -12.56
N LEU A 33 6.55 2.38 -11.23
CA LEU A 33 5.61 3.03 -10.32
C LEU A 33 5.68 4.57 -10.43
N GLU A 34 6.88 5.14 -10.49
CA GLU A 34 7.10 6.58 -10.71
C GLU A 34 6.33 7.08 -11.93
N LYS A 35 6.51 6.43 -13.09
CA LYS A 35 5.78 6.79 -14.31
C LYS A 35 4.27 6.63 -14.15
N ALA A 36 3.83 5.58 -13.46
CA ALA A 36 2.41 5.30 -13.23
C ALA A 36 1.72 6.32 -12.30
N THR A 37 2.48 7.12 -11.54
CA THR A 37 1.89 8.21 -10.73
C THR A 37 1.45 9.43 -11.56
N ALA A 38 1.88 9.53 -12.82
CA ALA A 38 1.52 10.63 -13.70
C ALA A 38 0.00 10.64 -13.99
N VAL A 39 -0.56 11.83 -14.25
CA VAL A 39 -1.99 11.99 -14.60
C VAL A 39 -2.28 11.38 -15.97
N THR A 40 -1.33 11.50 -16.90
CA THR A 40 -1.44 11.04 -18.29
C THR A 40 -0.23 10.19 -18.65
N ALA A 41 -0.39 9.31 -19.64
CA ALA A 41 0.72 8.52 -20.16
C ALA A 41 1.82 9.45 -20.71
N GLY A 42 3.05 9.31 -20.19
CA GLY A 42 4.18 10.18 -20.53
C GLY A 42 4.20 11.54 -19.83
N GLY A 43 3.22 11.84 -18.96
CA GLY A 43 3.17 13.07 -18.17
C GLY A 43 4.19 13.10 -17.03
N LYS A 44 4.30 14.25 -16.37
CA LYS A 44 5.17 14.42 -15.20
C LYS A 44 4.66 13.55 -14.03
N PRO A 45 5.51 12.69 -13.45
CA PRO A 45 5.20 11.95 -12.23
C PRO A 45 4.78 12.86 -11.07
N ALA A 46 3.85 12.38 -10.24
CA ALA A 46 3.46 13.08 -9.02
C ALA A 46 4.56 13.01 -7.93
N MET A 47 5.46 12.02 -8.03
CA MET A 47 6.58 11.83 -7.13
C MET A 47 7.73 11.11 -7.82
N THR A 48 8.94 11.25 -7.28
CA THR A 48 10.13 10.59 -7.82
C THR A 48 10.24 9.15 -7.32
N HIS A 49 11.02 8.31 -8.01
CA HIS A 49 11.31 6.95 -7.54
C HIS A 49 11.93 6.92 -6.13
N GLN A 50 12.75 7.92 -5.76
CA GLN A 50 13.31 8.01 -4.41
C GLN A 50 12.20 8.14 -3.36
N VAL A 51 11.21 9.01 -3.62
CA VAL A 51 10.07 9.19 -2.71
C VAL A 51 9.27 7.89 -2.58
N ILE A 52 9.02 7.19 -3.69
CA ILE A 52 8.29 5.91 -3.67
C ILE A 52 9.06 4.88 -2.86
N ASN A 53 10.38 4.78 -3.04
CA ASN A 53 11.21 3.86 -2.29
C ASN A 53 11.22 4.20 -0.79
N GLU A 54 11.21 5.48 -0.44
CA GLU A 54 11.11 5.93 0.96
C GLU A 54 9.77 5.53 1.58
N LEU A 55 8.66 5.68 0.86
CA LEU A 55 7.33 5.28 1.33
C LEU A 55 7.16 3.75 1.45
N LEU A 56 7.78 2.97 0.57
CA LEU A 56 7.70 1.51 0.58
C LEU A 56 8.44 0.85 1.75
N ASN A 57 9.53 1.48 2.21
CA ASN A 57 10.39 0.92 3.25
C ASN A 57 10.25 1.64 4.59
N ASP A 58 9.33 2.61 4.69
CA ASP A 58 9.08 3.42 5.87
C ASP A 58 10.34 4.06 6.48
N TYR A 59 11.26 4.57 5.63
CA TYR A 59 12.57 5.02 6.08
C TYR A 59 12.54 6.13 7.15
N ASP A 60 11.48 6.94 7.18
CA ASP A 60 11.33 8.09 8.09
C ASP A 60 10.16 7.98 9.08
N GLY A 61 9.37 6.88 9.07
CA GLY A 61 8.24 6.64 9.99
C GLY A 61 7.13 7.69 10.05
N LYS A 62 7.25 8.80 9.30
CA LYS A 62 6.44 10.03 9.43
C LYS A 62 6.24 10.77 8.12
N ARG A 63 6.57 10.16 6.98
CA ARG A 63 6.44 10.87 5.70
C ARG A 63 4.99 10.85 5.24
N ASP A 64 4.26 11.90 5.59
CA ASP A 64 2.89 12.12 5.12
C ASP A 64 2.89 12.59 3.66
N PRO A 65 2.37 11.78 2.71
CA PRO A 65 2.29 12.20 1.33
C PRO A 65 1.28 13.33 1.16
N LYS A 66 1.60 14.30 0.30
CA LYS A 66 0.65 15.35 -0.08
C LYS A 66 -0.54 14.76 -0.85
N ALA A 67 -1.66 15.47 -0.90
CA ALA A 67 -2.85 15.03 -1.64
C ALA A 67 -2.56 14.65 -3.11
N SER A 68 -1.72 15.42 -3.81
CA SER A 68 -1.31 15.11 -5.18
C SER A 68 -0.49 13.81 -5.29
N GLN A 69 0.28 13.47 -4.25
CA GLN A 69 1.03 12.23 -4.16
C GLN A 69 0.11 11.04 -3.87
N LEU A 70 -0.87 11.20 -2.98
CA LEU A 70 -1.90 10.18 -2.73
C LEU A 70 -2.71 9.87 -4.00
N LEU A 71 -3.12 10.89 -4.75
CA LEU A 71 -3.76 10.72 -6.06
C LEU A 71 -2.84 10.00 -7.06
N GLY A 72 -1.54 10.29 -7.03
CA GLY A 72 -0.55 9.57 -7.84
C GLY A 72 -0.43 8.10 -7.46
N LEU A 73 -0.43 7.78 -6.17
CA LEU A 73 -0.40 6.40 -5.67
C LEU A 73 -1.67 5.65 -6.06
N ALA A 74 -2.83 6.28 -5.90
CA ALA A 74 -4.12 5.72 -6.31
C ALA A 74 -4.13 5.30 -7.79
N ARG A 75 -3.58 6.14 -8.68
CA ARG A 75 -3.41 5.78 -10.10
C ARG A 75 -2.41 4.64 -10.29
N ALA A 76 -1.25 4.72 -9.64
CA ALA A 76 -0.19 3.74 -9.83
C ALA A 76 -0.58 2.33 -9.36
N PHE A 77 -1.41 2.24 -8.32
CA PHE A 77 -1.85 0.99 -7.72
C PHE A 77 -3.26 0.59 -8.10
N ASP A 78 -3.99 1.41 -8.87
CA ASP A 78 -5.38 1.18 -9.23
C ASP A 78 -6.25 0.91 -7.98
N ALA A 79 -6.18 1.84 -7.03
CA ALA A 79 -6.79 1.71 -5.70
C ALA A 79 -7.49 3.00 -5.25
N PRO A 80 -8.57 2.90 -4.45
CA PRO A 80 -9.24 4.06 -3.87
C PRO A 80 -8.28 4.98 -3.10
N VAL A 81 -8.35 6.29 -3.34
CA VAL A 81 -7.47 7.28 -2.68
C VAL A 81 -7.60 7.23 -1.15
N ALA A 82 -8.83 7.00 -0.68
CA ALA A 82 -9.14 6.91 0.74
C ALA A 82 -8.38 5.77 1.44
N PHE A 83 -8.04 4.69 0.73
CA PHE A 83 -7.31 3.56 1.32
C PHE A 83 -5.95 3.98 1.88
N PHE A 84 -5.29 4.98 1.28
CA PHE A 84 -3.99 5.47 1.74
C PHE A 84 -4.07 6.37 2.99
N LEU A 85 -5.27 6.76 3.43
CA LEU A 85 -5.46 7.60 4.61
C LEU A 85 -5.42 6.77 5.91
N PRO A 86 -4.94 7.35 7.03
CA PRO A 86 -4.98 6.68 8.34
C PRO A 86 -6.40 6.25 8.73
N GLY A 87 -6.54 5.07 9.33
CA GLY A 87 -7.84 4.52 9.74
C GLY A 87 -8.72 3.92 8.62
N TYR A 88 -8.39 4.10 7.34
CA TYR A 88 -9.14 3.52 6.21
C TYR A 88 -8.46 2.25 5.68
N ASN A 89 -8.83 1.10 6.22
CA ASN A 89 -8.13 -0.17 5.93
C ASN A 89 -8.92 -1.14 5.03
N GLY A 90 -10.19 -0.86 4.76
CA GLY A 90 -11.06 -1.75 3.98
C GLY A 90 -10.94 -1.55 2.47
N LEU A 91 -9.86 -2.06 1.84
CA LEU A 91 -9.62 -1.90 0.40
C LEU A 91 -10.82 -2.37 -0.45
N THR A 92 -11.29 -3.59 -0.24
CA THR A 92 -12.42 -4.15 -1.00
C THR A 92 -13.73 -3.38 -0.76
N SER A 93 -13.98 -2.95 0.48
CA SER A 93 -15.18 -2.14 0.79
C SER A 93 -15.13 -0.78 0.09
N LEU A 94 -13.95 -0.16 0.02
CA LEU A 94 -13.75 1.11 -0.69
C LEU A 94 -13.87 0.93 -2.22
N GLU A 95 -13.34 -0.16 -2.77
CA GLU A 95 -13.49 -0.49 -4.20
C GLU A 95 -14.97 -0.66 -4.58
N VAL A 96 -15.73 -1.38 -3.75
CA VAL A 96 -17.19 -1.54 -3.94
C VAL A 96 -17.89 -0.18 -3.82
N TYR A 97 -17.54 0.62 -2.82
CA TYR A 97 -18.13 1.94 -2.60
C TYR A 97 -17.92 2.88 -3.80
N GLU A 98 -16.72 2.94 -4.38
CA GLU A 98 -16.43 3.79 -5.54
C GLU A 98 -17.10 3.26 -6.82
N ALA A 99 -17.07 1.94 -7.03
CA ALA A 99 -17.54 1.33 -8.28
C ALA A 99 -19.07 1.17 -8.38
N GLN A 100 -19.78 0.97 -7.27
CA GLN A 100 -21.19 0.54 -7.28
C GLN A 100 -22.12 1.62 -6.70
N ALA A 101 -22.94 2.23 -7.55
CA ALA A 101 -23.92 3.24 -7.11
C ALA A 101 -24.93 2.67 -6.12
N ASP A 102 -25.41 1.45 -6.36
CA ASP A 102 -26.38 0.77 -5.48
C ASP A 102 -25.80 0.47 -4.08
N ALA A 103 -24.49 0.23 -3.98
CA ALA A 103 -23.84 0.04 -2.70
C ALA A 103 -23.84 1.34 -1.88
N ARG A 104 -23.60 2.49 -2.53
CA ARG A 104 -23.69 3.80 -1.88
C ARG A 104 -25.11 4.11 -1.45
N GLU A 105 -26.09 3.77 -2.29
CA GLU A 105 -27.50 3.95 -1.96
C GLU A 105 -27.92 3.08 -0.77
N ALA A 106 -27.52 1.81 -0.74
CA ALA A 106 -27.78 0.92 0.40
C ALA A 106 -27.22 1.50 1.72
N LEU A 107 -25.99 2.01 1.69
CA LEU A 107 -25.38 2.66 2.86
C LEU A 107 -26.11 3.95 3.27
N ARG A 108 -26.62 4.72 2.30
CA ARG A 108 -27.41 5.93 2.56
C ARG A 108 -28.73 5.58 3.24
N LEU A 109 -29.41 4.53 2.80
CA LEU A 109 -30.71 4.10 3.34
C LEU A 109 -30.62 3.61 4.78
N ILE A 110 -29.50 2.98 5.17
CA ILE A 110 -29.34 2.46 6.53
C ILE A 110 -28.71 3.47 7.50
N HIS A 111 -28.31 4.66 7.04
CA HIS A 111 -27.53 5.62 7.85
C HIS A 111 -28.23 5.97 9.17
N ASP A 112 -29.53 6.25 9.13
CA ASP A 112 -30.31 6.68 10.29
C ASP A 112 -30.78 5.52 11.18
N LEU A 113 -30.52 4.27 10.77
CA LEU A 113 -30.92 3.06 11.49
C LEU A 113 -29.86 2.60 12.51
N GLY A 114 -28.69 3.23 12.54
CA GLY A 114 -27.63 2.95 13.50
C GLY A 114 -27.08 1.53 13.43
N GLU A 115 -26.62 1.00 14.58
CA GLU A 115 -25.98 -0.32 14.67
C GLU A 115 -26.92 -1.46 14.26
N THR A 116 -28.21 -1.36 14.57
CA THR A 116 -29.21 -2.36 14.20
C THR A 116 -29.38 -2.46 12.68
N GLY A 117 -29.50 -1.34 11.98
CA GLY A 117 -29.59 -1.34 10.52
C GLY A 117 -28.33 -1.86 9.84
N ALA A 118 -27.15 -1.54 10.38
CA ALA A 118 -25.88 -2.09 9.91
C ALA A 118 -25.81 -3.62 10.08
N ALA A 119 -26.27 -4.15 11.23
CA ALA A 119 -26.32 -5.60 11.47
C ALA A 119 -27.28 -6.31 10.51
N GLU A 120 -28.47 -5.75 10.28
CA GLU A 120 -29.44 -6.27 9.32
C GLU A 120 -28.92 -6.25 7.88
N LEU A 121 -28.26 -5.17 7.46
CA LEU A 121 -27.64 -5.09 6.13
C LEU A 121 -26.55 -6.15 5.96
N ALA A 122 -25.73 -6.38 6.99
CA ALA A 122 -24.69 -7.40 6.96
C ALA A 122 -25.29 -8.81 6.84
N GLU A 123 -26.34 -9.12 7.60
CA GLU A 123 -27.05 -10.39 7.49
C GLU A 123 -27.71 -10.58 6.12
N ALA A 124 -28.33 -9.54 5.57
CA ALA A 124 -28.89 -9.56 4.22
C ALA A 124 -27.81 -9.82 3.17
N ALA A 125 -26.64 -9.19 3.29
CA ALA A 125 -25.50 -9.43 2.41
C ALA A 125 -24.99 -10.88 2.48
N ARG A 126 -24.88 -11.46 3.69
CA ARG A 126 -24.53 -12.88 3.88
C ARG A 126 -25.58 -13.81 3.27
N ALA A 127 -26.87 -13.50 3.44
CA ALA A 127 -27.96 -14.27 2.84
C ALA A 127 -27.91 -14.22 1.30
N ILE A 128 -27.65 -13.06 0.71
CA ILE A 128 -27.43 -12.91 -0.74
C ILE A 128 -26.25 -13.77 -1.19
N ARG A 129 -25.09 -13.70 -0.52
CA ARG A 129 -23.92 -14.53 -0.84
C ARG A 129 -24.24 -16.02 -0.84
N ARG A 130 -24.93 -16.50 0.20
CA ARG A 130 -25.36 -17.91 0.32
C ARG A 130 -26.25 -18.34 -0.85
N ARG A 131 -27.22 -17.51 -1.25
CA ARG A 131 -28.07 -17.79 -2.43
C ARG A 131 -27.29 -17.91 -3.74
N HIS A 132 -26.17 -17.22 -3.86
CA HIS A 132 -25.27 -17.31 -5.01
C HIS A 132 -24.18 -18.38 -4.86
N GLY A 133 -24.32 -19.32 -3.90
CA GLY A 133 -23.36 -20.39 -3.68
C GLY A 133 -21.99 -19.94 -3.18
N LYS A 134 -21.87 -18.69 -2.70
CA LYS A 134 -20.64 -18.15 -2.13
C LYS A 134 -20.66 -18.35 -0.62
N THR A 135 -19.59 -18.93 -0.08
CA THR A 135 -19.39 -19.03 1.37
C THR A 135 -18.75 -17.76 1.93
N ASP A 136 -18.97 -17.50 3.22
CA ASP A 136 -18.39 -16.35 3.93
C ASP A 136 -16.87 -16.51 4.14
N THR A 137 -16.33 -17.72 3.98
CA THR A 137 -14.90 -18.05 4.03
C THR A 137 -14.07 -17.51 2.86
N ASN A 138 -14.71 -17.10 1.76
CA ASN A 138 -14.04 -16.57 0.56
C ASN A 138 -14.12 -15.03 0.45
N ILE A 139 -14.36 -14.34 1.56
CA ILE A 139 -14.11 -12.89 1.62
C ILE A 139 -12.64 -12.76 2.01
N PRO A 140 -11.76 -12.27 1.14
CA PRO A 140 -10.47 -11.81 1.59
C PRO A 140 -10.74 -10.59 2.49
N GLU A 141 -10.94 -10.84 3.78
CA GLU A 141 -10.61 -9.87 4.79
C GLU A 141 -9.12 -9.58 4.53
N VAL A 142 -8.83 -8.34 4.14
CA VAL A 142 -7.48 -7.89 3.85
C VAL A 142 -6.61 -8.39 5.01
N PRO A 143 -5.69 -9.34 4.79
CA PRO A 143 -5.02 -10.02 5.88
C PRO A 143 -4.32 -8.97 6.75
N GLU A 144 -4.40 -9.14 8.08
CA GLU A 144 -3.45 -8.49 8.97
C GLU A 144 -2.06 -8.83 8.42
N LEU A 145 -1.41 -7.81 7.87
CA LEU A 145 -0.07 -7.99 7.35
C LEU A 145 0.80 -8.39 8.53
N PRO A 146 1.51 -9.53 8.47
CA PRO A 146 2.53 -9.79 9.47
C PRO A 146 3.46 -8.57 9.50
N PRO A 147 3.92 -8.12 10.69
CA PRO A 147 4.89 -7.05 10.77
C PRO A 147 6.04 -7.39 9.83
N MET A 148 6.42 -6.46 8.94
CA MET A 148 7.54 -6.70 8.04
C MET A 148 8.75 -7.05 8.90
N VAL A 149 9.16 -8.32 8.89
CA VAL A 149 10.48 -8.70 9.36
C VAL A 149 11.42 -8.11 8.33
N GLU A 150 12.07 -7.01 8.72
CA GLU A 150 13.06 -6.34 7.90
C GLU A 150 14.09 -7.39 7.48
N PRO A 151 14.26 -7.70 6.18
CA PRO A 151 15.35 -8.57 5.77
C PRO A 151 16.65 -7.90 6.23
N PRO A 152 17.62 -8.65 6.80
CA PRO A 152 18.86 -8.07 7.27
C PRO A 152 19.47 -7.26 6.12
N ARG A 153 19.48 -5.93 6.28
CA ARG A 153 19.92 -5.00 5.25
C ARG A 153 21.33 -5.43 4.82
N PRO A 154 21.61 -5.67 3.53
CA PRO A 154 22.97 -5.91 3.10
C PRO A 154 23.80 -4.70 3.53
N GLY A 155 24.80 -4.96 4.37
CA GLY A 155 25.60 -3.93 5.02
C GLY A 155 26.05 -2.88 4.00
N ARG A 156 25.69 -1.63 4.27
CA ARG A 156 26.19 -0.47 3.55
C ARG A 156 27.70 -0.61 3.48
N ARG A 157 28.29 -0.80 2.28
CA ARG A 157 29.75 -0.81 2.10
C ARG A 157 30.28 0.46 2.78
N ARG A 158 30.94 0.28 3.94
CA ARG A 158 31.60 1.35 4.68
C ARG A 158 32.55 2.00 3.68
N ARG A 159 32.31 3.25 3.31
CA ARG A 159 33.31 4.03 2.57
C ARG A 159 34.48 4.15 3.53
N LEU A 160 35.56 3.44 3.20
CA LEU A 160 36.82 3.55 3.93
C LEU A 160 37.19 5.03 3.98
N SER A 161 37.54 5.49 5.16
CA SER A 161 37.98 6.87 5.37
C SER A 161 39.27 7.13 4.57
N PHE A 162 39.54 8.39 4.22
CA PHE A 162 40.75 8.78 3.47
C PHE A 162 42.04 8.25 4.13
N THR A 163 42.04 8.11 5.45
CA THR A 163 43.11 7.51 6.25
C THR A 163 43.27 6.00 6.01
N GLU A 164 42.19 5.22 5.96
CA GLU A 164 42.25 3.77 5.66
C GLU A 164 42.66 3.48 4.21
N ALA A 165 42.37 4.39 3.27
CA ALA A 165 42.84 4.28 1.88
C ALA A 165 44.34 4.56 1.76
N ALA A 166 44.88 5.46 2.59
CA ALA A 166 46.31 5.79 2.61
C ALA A 166 47.14 4.65 3.23
N GLU A 167 46.68 4.03 4.32
CA GLU A 167 47.38 2.90 4.95
C GLU A 167 47.48 1.69 4.00
N ARG A 168 46.46 1.44 3.18
CA ARG A 168 46.50 0.36 2.19
C ARG A 168 47.46 0.64 1.03
N ALA A 169 47.57 1.90 0.62
CA ALA A 169 48.51 2.31 -0.42
C ALA A 169 49.98 2.22 0.04
N VAL A 170 50.25 2.40 1.34
CA VAL A 170 51.58 2.19 1.93
C VAL A 170 51.92 0.69 2.00
N SER A 171 50.94 -0.15 2.36
CA SER A 171 51.13 -1.62 2.41
C SER A 171 51.41 -2.25 1.03
N ASP A 172 50.92 -1.68 -0.06
CA ASP A 172 51.21 -2.15 -1.43
C ASP A 172 52.60 -1.68 -1.93
N LEU A 173 53.22 -0.71 -1.27
CA LEU A 173 54.53 -0.13 -1.62
C LEU A 173 55.69 -0.79 -0.87
N GLU A 174 55.44 -1.36 0.31
CA GLU A 174 56.41 -2.14 1.10
C GLU A 174 56.49 -3.62 0.67
N GLY A 175 55.71 -4.02 -0.35
CA GLY A 175 55.66 -5.38 -0.90
C GLY A 175 56.52 -5.60 -2.16
N LEU A 176 57.67 -4.92 -2.28
CA LEU A 176 58.71 -5.18 -3.30
C LEU A 176 60.07 -5.46 -2.64
#